data_AF-A0A8J3IMN7-F1
#
_entry.id   AF-A0A8J3IMN7-F1
#
_cell.length_a   1.000
_cell.length_b   1.000
_cell.length_c   1.000
_cell.angle_alpha   90.00
_cell.angle_beta   90.00
_cell.angle_gamma   90.00
#
_symmetry.space_group_name_H-M   'P 1'
#
loop_
_entity.id
_entity.type
_entity.pdbx_description
1 polymer ?
#
loop_
_entity_poly.entity_id
_entity_poly.type
_entity_poly.pdbx_seq_one_letter_code
_entity_poly.pdbx_strand_id
1 'polypeptide(L)'
;MRIRQLRLFFCNALDTVNSSLPDTFSNLQLLGADSTDGSPSSSYTITRDDGLKAKFGTLSLGHPAEDDLGREITDGALPYQLKRAQEDLNAGKDVSFGKITLNAQGIKVMSHWRPWNEIEKIFLEDGMLFVLKHGELKLLGLSVAVIVIPDVYTLLLLAEYARKK
;
A
#
# COMPACT_ATOMS: atom_id res chain seq x y z
N MET A 1 15.01 26.23 -9.77
CA MET A 1 14.69 24.97 -9.07
C MET A 1 13.20 24.68 -9.30
N ARG A 2 12.86 23.73 -10.19
CA ARG A 2 11.47 23.47 -10.62
C ARG A 2 10.93 22.26 -9.86
N ILE A 3 9.95 22.48 -8.98
CA ILE A 3 9.21 21.42 -8.29
C ILE A 3 8.20 20.86 -9.29
N ARG A 4 8.39 19.60 -9.72
CA ARG A 4 7.39 18.87 -10.51
C ARG A 4 6.29 18.42 -9.55
N GLN A 5 5.10 19.01 -9.66
CA GLN A 5 3.90 18.45 -9.03
C GLN A 5 3.55 17.13 -9.71
N LEU A 6 3.51 16.03 -8.96
CA LEU A 6 2.81 14.83 -9.36
C LEU A 6 1.30 15.13 -9.31
N ARG A 7 0.71 15.47 -10.46
CA ARG A 7 -0.73 15.36 -10.67
C ARG A 7 -1.02 13.90 -11.01
N LEU A 8 -1.61 13.16 -10.08
CA LEU A 8 -2.23 11.88 -10.37
C LEU A 8 -3.47 12.15 -11.24
N PHE A 9 -3.33 11.98 -12.55
CA PHE A 9 -4.45 11.91 -13.47
C PHE A 9 -5.00 10.48 -13.43
N PHE A 10 -6.13 10.28 -12.76
CA PHE A 10 -6.94 9.07 -12.94
C PHE A 10 -7.79 9.25 -14.20
N CYS A 11 -7.43 8.56 -15.28
CA CYS A 11 -8.32 8.36 -16.42
C CYS A 11 -9.07 7.04 -16.25
N ASN A 12 -10.39 7.12 -16.41
CA ASN A 12 -11.33 6.01 -16.44
C ASN A 12 -10.91 4.93 -17.44
N ALA A 13 -10.69 3.71 -16.94
CA ALA A 13 -10.70 2.48 -17.74
C ALA A 13 -10.93 1.27 -16.80
N LEU A 14 -12.16 1.15 -16.31
CA LEU A 14 -12.66 -0.07 -15.67
C LEU A 14 -13.94 -0.48 -16.36
N ASP A 15 -13.80 -0.91 -17.62
CA ASP A 15 -14.79 -1.76 -18.26
C ASP A 15 -14.00 -2.75 -19.12
N THR A 16 -14.27 -4.04 -18.93
CA THR A 16 -13.82 -5.18 -19.77
C THR A 16 -12.54 -5.93 -19.38
N VAL A 17 -12.36 -6.33 -18.12
CA VAL A 17 -11.71 -7.63 -17.81
C VAL A 17 -12.41 -8.25 -16.61
N ASN A 18 -13.54 -8.91 -16.86
CA ASN A 18 -14.22 -9.71 -15.84
C ASN A 18 -14.71 -11.00 -16.50
N SER A 19 -13.91 -12.06 -16.38
CA SER A 19 -14.41 -13.44 -16.25
C SER A 19 -13.26 -14.39 -15.97
N SER A 20 -13.34 -15.08 -14.84
CA SER A 20 -12.60 -16.31 -14.46
C SER A 20 -11.33 -16.21 -13.61
N LEU A 21 -11.19 -15.20 -12.75
CA LEU A 21 -10.40 -15.38 -11.52
C LEU A 21 -11.33 -15.74 -10.36
N PRO A 22 -11.14 -16.88 -9.67
CA PRO A 22 -12.00 -17.29 -8.56
C PRO A 22 -11.87 -16.34 -7.37
N ASP A 23 -13.00 -16.04 -6.71
CA ASP A 23 -13.20 -15.07 -5.61
C ASP A 23 -12.42 -15.35 -4.30
N THR A 24 -11.28 -16.07 -4.31
CA THR A 24 -10.72 -16.75 -3.12
C THR A 24 -9.29 -16.37 -2.73
N PHE A 25 -8.82 -15.17 -3.08
CA PHE A 25 -7.50 -14.71 -2.64
C PHE A 25 -7.60 -13.84 -1.37
N SER A 26 -7.41 -14.41 -0.18
CA SER A 26 -7.48 -13.66 1.10
C SER A 26 -6.22 -12.91 1.48
N ASN A 27 -5.04 -13.30 0.99
CA ASN A 27 -3.79 -12.70 1.46
C ASN A 27 -2.69 -12.73 0.38
N LEU A 28 -2.47 -11.57 -0.25
CA LEU A 28 -1.23 -11.26 -0.94
C LEU A 28 -0.24 -10.71 0.11
N GLN A 29 0.88 -11.40 0.33
CA GLN A 29 1.97 -10.88 1.18
C GLN A 29 3.22 -10.72 0.34
N LEU A 30 3.70 -9.48 0.22
CA LEU A 30 5.04 -9.19 -0.28
C LEU A 30 6.03 -9.61 0.81
N LEU A 31 6.71 -10.74 0.61
CA LEU A 31 7.79 -11.16 1.49
C LEU A 31 9.08 -10.58 0.91
N GLY A 32 9.81 -9.85 1.75
CA GLY A 32 10.86 -8.91 1.38
C GLY A 32 11.90 -9.42 0.38
N ALA A 33 12.59 -8.47 -0.22
CA ALA A 33 13.64 -8.74 -1.18
C ALA A 33 14.82 -9.46 -0.50
N ASP A 34 15.15 -10.65 -0.99
CA ASP A 34 16.36 -11.38 -0.59
C ASP A 34 17.29 -11.41 -1.80
N SER A 35 18.45 -10.77 -1.67
CA SER A 35 19.43 -10.63 -2.75
C SER A 35 20.76 -11.21 -2.31
N THR A 36 21.10 -12.40 -2.81
CA THR A 36 22.39 -13.06 -2.57
C THR A 36 23.53 -12.47 -3.43
N ASP A 37 23.19 -11.70 -4.46
CA ASP A 37 24.10 -11.17 -5.48
C ASP A 37 24.19 -9.63 -5.52
N GLY A 38 23.45 -8.94 -4.64
CA GLY A 38 23.36 -7.47 -4.63
C GLY A 38 22.37 -6.90 -5.66
N SER A 39 21.68 -7.73 -6.43
CA SER A 39 20.56 -7.32 -7.29
C SER A 39 19.26 -7.35 -6.48
N PRO A 40 18.47 -6.27 -6.40
CA PRO A 40 17.23 -6.29 -5.62
C PRO A 40 16.26 -7.31 -6.23
N SER A 41 16.09 -8.43 -5.55
CA SER A 41 15.30 -9.56 -6.03
C SER A 41 14.02 -9.60 -5.21
N SER A 42 12.87 -9.35 -5.84
CA SER A 42 11.57 -9.39 -5.15
C SER A 42 10.92 -10.75 -5.38
N SER A 43 10.52 -11.42 -4.30
CA SER A 43 9.74 -12.67 -4.37
C SER A 43 8.32 -12.43 -3.88
N TYR A 44 7.33 -12.96 -4.58
CA TYR A 44 5.92 -12.80 -4.22
C TYR A 44 5.36 -14.15 -3.79
N THR A 45 4.69 -14.21 -2.64
CA THR A 45 3.94 -15.42 -2.25
C THR A 45 2.47 -15.06 -2.15
N ILE A 46 1.68 -15.61 -3.06
CA ILE A 46 0.22 -15.48 -3.03
C ILE A 46 -0.32 -16.67 -2.24
N THR A 47 -1.08 -16.39 -1.18
CA THR A 47 -1.77 -17.45 -0.42
C THR A 47 -3.28 -17.31 -0.63
N ARG A 48 -3.87 -18.38 -1.16
CA ARG A 48 -5.31 -18.53 -1.36
C ARG A 48 -5.98 -19.06 -0.07
N ASP A 49 -7.29 -18.88 0.06
CA ASP A 49 -8.06 -19.18 1.27
C ASP A 49 -8.02 -20.64 1.70
N ASP A 50 -7.86 -21.52 0.72
CA ASP A 50 -7.69 -22.96 0.91
C ASP A 50 -6.28 -23.37 1.35
N GLY A 51 -5.40 -22.39 1.58
CA GLY A 51 -4.01 -22.59 1.97
C GLY A 51 -3.06 -22.84 0.81
N LEU A 52 -3.52 -22.79 -0.45
CA LEU A 52 -2.65 -22.91 -1.61
C LEU A 52 -1.70 -21.72 -1.68
N LYS A 53 -0.39 -22.01 -1.71
CA LYS A 53 0.66 -21.01 -1.81
C LYS A 53 1.29 -21.07 -3.20
N ALA A 54 1.18 -19.98 -3.96
CA ALA A 54 1.93 -19.78 -5.18
C ALA A 54 3.11 -18.87 -4.88
N LYS A 55 4.34 -19.40 -4.99
CA LYS A 55 5.56 -18.60 -4.88
C LYS A 55 6.02 -18.22 -6.27
N PHE A 56 6.00 -16.93 -6.57
CA PHE A 56 6.62 -16.36 -7.76
C PHE A 56 8.07 -16.08 -7.41
N GLY A 57 8.96 -16.88 -7.99
CA GLY A 57 10.40 -16.79 -7.79
C GLY A 57 10.96 -15.45 -8.26
N THR A 58 12.21 -15.19 -7.87
CA THR A 58 13.00 -14.01 -8.21
C THR A 58 12.80 -13.58 -9.66
N LEU A 59 12.03 -12.51 -9.81
CA LEU A 59 11.92 -11.77 -11.05
C LEU A 59 13.17 -10.86 -11.11
N SER A 60 13.95 -11.02 -12.17
CA SER A 60 15.21 -10.33 -12.39
C SER A 60 14.91 -8.94 -12.94
N LEU A 61 14.95 -7.94 -12.05
CA LEU A 61 14.72 -6.52 -12.37
C LEU A 61 15.22 -6.13 -13.77
N GLY A 62 14.27 -5.83 -14.67
CA GLY A 62 14.56 -5.34 -16.02
C GLY A 62 13.85 -6.09 -17.14
N HIS A 63 13.09 -7.15 -16.84
CA HIS A 63 12.28 -7.82 -17.85
C HIS A 63 10.85 -7.22 -17.90
N PRO A 64 10.35 -6.74 -19.05
CA PRO A 64 9.02 -6.11 -19.15
C PRO A 64 7.86 -6.97 -18.65
N ALA A 65 7.99 -8.29 -18.79
CA ALA A 65 7.02 -9.26 -18.30
C ALA A 65 6.84 -9.24 -16.77
N GLU A 66 7.81 -8.71 -16.02
CA GLU A 66 7.78 -8.60 -14.57
C GLU A 66 6.95 -7.40 -14.11
N ASP A 67 7.08 -6.28 -14.82
CA ASP A 67 6.26 -5.11 -14.61
C ASP A 67 4.79 -5.41 -14.93
N ASP A 68 4.53 -6.20 -15.98
CA ASP A 68 3.18 -6.60 -16.38
C ASP A 68 2.56 -7.57 -15.37
N LEU A 69 3.29 -8.60 -14.93
CA LEU A 69 2.79 -9.56 -13.93
C LEU A 69 2.60 -8.89 -12.55
N GLY A 70 3.56 -8.07 -12.13
CA GLY A 70 3.45 -7.31 -10.88
C GLY A 70 2.26 -6.36 -10.90
N ARG A 71 2.02 -5.71 -12.04
CA ARG A 71 0.82 -4.89 -12.27
C ARG A 71 -0.44 -5.73 -12.22
N GLU A 72 -0.53 -6.84 -12.94
CA GLU A 72 -1.74 -7.67 -12.99
C GLU A 72 -2.10 -8.26 -11.62
N ILE A 73 -1.09 -8.71 -10.86
CA ILE A 73 -1.28 -9.15 -9.48
C ILE A 73 -1.78 -8.00 -8.60
N THR A 74 -1.17 -6.82 -8.73
CA THR A 74 -1.57 -5.64 -7.96
C THR A 74 -2.99 -5.20 -8.32
N ASP A 75 -3.31 -5.10 -9.61
CA ASP A 75 -4.62 -4.71 -10.14
C ASP A 75 -5.71 -5.72 -9.73
N GLY A 76 -5.37 -7.01 -9.66
CA GLY A 76 -6.27 -8.06 -9.21
C GLY A 76 -6.47 -8.08 -7.69
N ALA A 77 -5.41 -7.96 -6.89
CA ALA A 77 -5.46 -8.13 -5.44
C ALA A 77 -5.89 -6.85 -4.69
N LEU A 78 -5.47 -5.68 -5.17
CA LEU A 78 -5.67 -4.40 -4.50
C LEU A 78 -7.15 -4.07 -4.24
N PRO A 79 -8.10 -4.27 -5.18
CA PRO A 79 -9.51 -3.98 -4.93
C PRO A 79 -10.09 -4.79 -3.77
N TYR A 80 -9.72 -6.07 -3.63
CA TYR A 80 -10.21 -6.93 -2.56
C TYR A 80 -9.61 -6.54 -1.20
N GLN A 81 -8.30 -6.28 -1.16
CA GLN A 81 -7.61 -5.84 0.06
C GLN A 81 -8.15 -4.50 0.54
N LEU A 82 -8.33 -3.55 -0.38
CA LEU A 82 -8.88 -2.24 -0.07
C LEU A 82 -10.32 -2.34 0.44
N LYS A 83 -11.19 -3.10 -0.23
CA LYS A 83 -12.57 -3.29 0.20
C LYS A 83 -12.65 -3.87 1.62
N ARG A 84 -11.89 -4.92 1.90
CA ARG A 84 -11.83 -5.53 3.24
C ARG A 84 -11.34 -4.54 4.30
N ALA A 85 -10.27 -3.80 3.99
CA ALA A 85 -9.74 -2.80 4.90
C ALA A 85 -10.73 -1.65 5.17
N GLN A 86 -11.50 -1.24 4.16
CA GLN A 86 -12.59 -0.27 4.32
C GLN A 86 -13.71 -0.80 5.20
N GLU A 87 -14.10 -2.07 5.05
CA GLU A 87 -15.11 -2.72 5.90
C GLU A 87 -14.66 -2.76 7.37
N ASP A 88 -13.41 -3.16 7.64
CA ASP A 88 -12.85 -3.16 8.99
C ASP A 88 -12.78 -1.74 9.58
N LEU A 89 -12.33 -0.75 8.79
CA LEU A 89 -12.31 0.65 9.20
C LEU A 89 -13.71 1.20 9.50
N ASN A 90 -14.70 0.87 8.66
CA ASN A 90 -16.09 1.29 8.83
C ASN A 90 -16.74 0.64 10.06
N ALA A 91 -16.30 -0.57 10.43
CA ALA A 91 -16.70 -1.25 11.67
C ALA A 91 -16.02 -0.66 12.92
N GLY A 92 -15.19 0.37 12.78
CA GLY A 92 -14.45 1.00 13.88
C GLY A 92 -13.27 0.16 14.38
N LYS A 93 -12.81 -0.83 13.59
CA LYS A 93 -11.62 -1.62 13.92
C LYS A 93 -10.35 -0.88 13.50
N ASP A 94 -9.28 -1.20 14.19
CA ASP A 94 -7.93 -0.79 13.84
C ASP A 94 -7.41 -1.62 12.64
N VAL A 95 -6.95 -0.94 11.60
CA VAL A 95 -6.31 -1.57 10.42
C VAL A 95 -4.81 -1.31 10.49
N SER A 96 -4.01 -2.37 10.65
CA SER A 96 -2.56 -2.27 10.87
C SER A 96 -1.73 -2.67 9.64
N PHE A 97 -0.77 -1.82 9.30
CA PHE A 97 0.27 -1.98 8.28
C PHE A 97 1.63 -1.89 8.96
N GLY A 98 1.97 -2.91 9.75
CA GLY A 98 3.22 -2.96 10.52
C GLY A 98 3.28 -1.87 11.59
N LYS A 99 4.15 -0.88 11.41
CA LYS A 99 4.32 0.24 12.36
C LYS A 99 3.26 1.33 12.24
N ILE A 100 2.32 1.19 11.30
CA ILE A 100 1.25 2.15 11.08
C ILE A 100 -0.09 1.49 11.37
N THR A 101 -0.96 2.16 12.11
CA THR A 101 -2.35 1.73 12.34
C THR A 101 -3.29 2.86 11.97
N LEU A 102 -4.38 2.55 11.28
CA LEU A 102 -5.43 3.50 10.90
C LEU A 102 -6.74 3.09 11.56
N ASN A 103 -7.55 4.07 12.00
CA ASN A 103 -8.94 3.86 12.38
C ASN A 103 -9.80 5.10 12.03
N ALA A 104 -11.05 5.12 12.46
CA ALA A 104 -11.97 6.21 12.17
C ALA A 104 -11.53 7.57 12.77
N GLN A 105 -10.72 7.58 13.82
CA GLN A 105 -10.32 8.79 14.54
C GLN A 105 -8.99 9.37 14.00
N GLY A 106 -8.12 8.55 13.42
CA GLY A 106 -6.81 9.01 12.96
C GLY A 106 -5.86 7.91 12.50
N ILE A 107 -4.59 8.29 12.45
CA ILE A 107 -3.47 7.41 12.14
C ILE A 107 -2.48 7.38 13.32
N LYS A 108 -2.02 6.19 13.65
CA LYS A 108 -0.90 5.95 14.56
C LYS A 108 0.32 5.61 13.73
N VAL A 109 1.41 6.34 13.92
CA VAL A 109 2.73 6.01 13.35
C VAL A 109 3.67 5.71 14.50
N MET A 110 4.09 4.45 14.62
CA MET A 110 4.82 3.92 15.77
C MET A 110 4.05 4.14 17.09
N SER A 111 4.55 5.00 17.98
CA SER A 111 3.92 5.37 19.25
C SER A 111 3.09 6.65 19.18
N HIS A 112 3.09 7.38 18.05
CA HIS A 112 2.50 8.70 17.95
C HIS A 112 1.14 8.65 17.25
N TRP A 113 0.13 9.22 17.91
CA TRP A 113 -1.23 9.34 17.39
C TRP A 113 -1.44 10.69 16.69
N ARG A 114 -2.07 10.70 15.51
CA ARG A 114 -2.47 11.89 14.78
C ARG A 114 -3.93 11.79 14.36
N PRO A 115 -4.83 12.62 14.92
CA PRO A 115 -6.21 12.71 14.47
C PRO A 115 -6.32 13.18 13.01
N TRP A 116 -7.33 12.72 12.27
CA TRP A 116 -7.49 13.06 10.85
C TRP A 116 -7.59 14.57 10.59
N ASN A 117 -8.26 15.31 11.48
CA ASN A 117 -8.43 16.76 11.38
C ASN A 117 -7.13 17.55 11.58
N GLU A 118 -6.10 16.96 12.18
CA GLU A 118 -4.80 17.60 12.31
C GLU A 118 -3.91 17.38 11.09
N ILE A 119 -4.16 16.33 10.30
CA ILE A 119 -3.27 15.91 9.21
C ILE A 119 -3.51 16.78 7.98
N GLU A 120 -2.45 17.45 7.54
CA GLU A 120 -2.44 18.24 6.30
C GLU A 120 -2.17 17.33 5.10
N LYS A 121 -1.14 16.49 5.22
CA LYS A 121 -0.62 15.73 4.09
C LYS A 121 -0.03 14.38 4.50
N ILE A 122 -0.30 13.37 3.69
CA ILE A 122 0.36 12.06 3.72
C ILE A 122 0.97 11.83 2.33
N PHE A 123 2.26 11.54 2.24
CA PHE A 123 2.95 11.36 0.96
C PHE A 123 4.22 10.53 1.07
N LEU A 124 4.66 10.00 -0.06
CA LEU A 124 5.92 9.28 -0.21
C LEU A 124 7.00 10.21 -0.79
N GLU A 125 8.20 10.18 -0.22
CA GLU A 125 9.38 10.85 -0.76
C GLU A 125 10.63 10.13 -0.26
N ASP A 126 11.63 9.92 -1.13
CA ASP A 126 12.92 9.31 -0.78
C ASP A 126 12.82 7.97 -0.02
N GLY A 127 11.86 7.11 -0.39
CA GLY A 127 11.65 5.81 0.27
C GLY A 127 11.05 5.90 1.68
N MET A 128 10.53 7.07 2.06
CA MET A 128 9.88 7.33 3.34
C MET A 128 8.43 7.73 3.14
N LEU A 129 7.54 7.27 4.02
CA LEU A 129 6.19 7.80 4.17
C LEU A 129 6.23 8.93 5.20
N PHE A 130 5.74 10.10 4.83
CA PHE A 130 5.60 11.27 5.69
C PHE A 130 4.13 11.51 6.03
N VAL A 131 3.85 11.81 7.30
CA VAL A 131 2.55 12.26 7.81
C VAL A 131 2.76 13.60 8.51
N LEU A 132 2.26 14.67 7.89
CA LEU A 132 2.43 16.05 8.38
C LEU A 132 1.14 16.59 8.98
N LYS A 133 1.26 17.25 10.13
CA LYS A 133 0.21 18.10 10.70
C LYS A 133 0.14 19.46 9.98
N HIS A 134 -1.02 20.12 10.05
CA HIS A 134 -1.20 21.50 9.57
C HIS A 134 -0.11 22.44 10.10
N GLY A 135 0.63 23.06 9.18
CA GLY A 135 1.72 24.00 9.49
C GLY A 135 3.01 23.35 9.98
N GLU A 136 3.10 22.02 9.98
CA GLU A 136 4.30 21.29 10.37
C GLU A 136 5.29 21.21 9.21
N LEU A 137 6.55 21.55 9.46
CA LEU A 137 7.62 21.39 8.47
C LEU A 137 7.98 19.90 8.31
N LYS A 138 8.41 19.49 7.11
CA LYS A 138 8.77 18.09 6.79
C LYS A 138 9.74 17.46 7.80
N LEU A 139 10.73 18.22 8.29
CA LEU A 139 11.73 17.74 9.26
C LEU A 139 11.16 17.41 10.65
N LEU A 140 9.99 17.95 10.98
CA LEU A 140 9.29 17.73 12.25
C LEU A 140 8.16 16.70 12.13
N GLY A 141 7.82 16.31 10.90
CA GLY A 141 6.75 15.36 10.61
C GLY A 141 7.04 13.95 11.09
N LEU A 142 5.98 13.15 11.25
CA LEU A 142 6.13 11.72 11.48
C LEU A 142 6.58 11.08 10.18
N SER A 143 7.62 10.24 10.25
CA SER A 143 8.13 9.52 9.09
C SER A 143 8.47 8.07 9.41
N VAL A 144 8.31 7.21 8.41
CA VAL A 144 8.62 5.77 8.52
C VAL A 144 9.06 5.25 7.15
N ALA A 145 10.08 4.39 7.15
CA ALA A 145 10.62 3.83 5.92
C ALA A 145 9.60 2.92 5.23
N VAL A 146 9.41 3.08 3.92
CA VAL A 146 8.46 2.30 3.12
C VAL A 146 8.73 0.80 3.20
N ILE A 147 10.01 0.41 3.28
CA ILE A 147 10.43 -0.99 3.36
C ILE A 147 9.88 -1.74 4.58
N VAL A 148 9.50 -1.04 5.66
CA VAL A 148 8.94 -1.67 6.88
C VAL A 148 7.41 -1.62 6.93
N ILE A 149 6.77 -1.09 5.90
CA ILE A 149 5.32 -0.95 5.81
C ILE A 149 4.81 -2.03 4.84
N PRO A 150 4.08 -3.04 5.33
CA PRO A 150 3.36 -3.96 4.45
C PRO A 150 2.36 -3.17 3.61
N ASP A 151 2.35 -3.42 2.30
CA ASP A 151 1.33 -2.90 1.38
C ASP A 151 1.05 -1.39 1.50
N VAL A 152 2.05 -0.58 1.16
CA VAL A 152 1.98 0.89 1.22
C VAL A 152 0.86 1.46 0.36
N TYR A 153 0.53 0.83 -0.77
CA TYR A 153 -0.50 1.34 -1.68
C TYR A 153 -1.89 1.23 -1.08
N THR A 154 -2.24 0.08 -0.50
CA THR A 154 -3.51 -0.05 0.23
C THR A 154 -3.59 0.92 1.40
N LEU A 155 -2.49 1.12 2.13
CA LEU A 155 -2.42 2.11 3.21
C LEU A 155 -2.72 3.54 2.72
N LEU A 156 -2.13 3.97 1.61
CA LEU A 156 -2.34 5.33 1.07
C LEU A 156 -3.78 5.54 0.61
N LEU A 157 -4.35 4.56 -0.09
CA LEU A 157 -5.74 4.61 -0.54
C LEU A 157 -6.72 4.60 0.62
N LEU A 158 -6.46 3.78 1.66
CA LEU A 158 -7.28 3.73 2.86
C LEU A 158 -7.19 5.03 3.66
N ALA A 159 -5.99 5.62 3.77
CA ALA A 159 -5.80 6.91 4.44
C ALA A 159 -6.56 8.04 3.73
N GLU A 160 -6.53 8.06 2.40
CA GLU A 160 -7.31 9.02 1.61
C GLU A 160 -8.81 8.82 1.79
N TYR A 161 -9.27 7.55 1.77
CA TYR A 161 -10.67 7.21 2.04
C TYR A 161 -11.11 7.67 3.44
N ALA A 162 -10.31 7.39 4.47
CA ALA A 162 -10.60 7.77 5.86
C ALA A 162 -10.69 9.30 6.04
N ARG A 163 -9.82 10.07 5.37
CA ARG A 163 -9.79 11.54 5.45
C ARG A 163 -10.99 12.22 4.78
N LYS A 164 -11.64 11.58 3.80
CA LYS A 164 -12.80 12.14 3.08
C LYS A 164 -14.12 11.95 3.80
N LYS A 165 -14.15 11.14 4.86
CA LYS A 165 -15.35 10.82 5.64
C LYS A 165 -15.56 11.84 6.76
#